data_AF-A0A2N3XVG2-F1
#
_entry.id   AF-A0A2N3XVG2-F1
#
_cell.length_a   1.000
_cell.length_b   1.000
_cell.length_c   1.000
_cell.angle_alpha   90.00
_cell.angle_beta   90.00
_cell.angle_gamma   90.00
#
_symmetry.space_group_name_H-M   'P 1'
#
loop_
_entity.id
_entity.type
_entity.pdbx_description
1 polymer ?
#
loop_
_entity_poly.entity_id
_entity_poly.type
_entity_poly.pdbx_seq_one_letter_code
_entity_poly.pdbx_strand_id
1 'polypeptide(L)' 'MFKYRSTVPCRDRSSRDSEIELAHTEHAVVVRIADVERLLDWSQAEQLHRALGGQIAGLQSARRKAVQA' A
#
# COMPACT_ATOMS: atom_id res chain seq x y z
N MET A 1 -6.40 -7.92 -19.71
CA MET A 1 -5.57 -8.99 -19.11
C MET A 1 -4.62 -8.32 -18.10
N PHE A 2 -4.54 -8.80 -16.86
CA PHE A 2 -3.62 -8.24 -15.87
C PHE A 2 -2.18 -8.70 -16.15
N LYS A 3 -1.22 -7.77 -16.15
CA LYS A 3 0.21 -8.07 -16.40
C LYS A 3 0.89 -8.63 -15.14
N TYR A 4 0.44 -8.23 -13.96
CA TYR A 4 1.01 -8.65 -12.68
C TYR A 4 -0.06 -8.56 -11.58
N ARG A 5 -0.07 -9.51 -10.64
CA ARG A 5 -0.94 -9.48 -9.45
C ARG A 5 -0.12 -9.86 -8.23
N SER A 6 -0.26 -9.12 -7.15
CA SER A 6 0.37 -9.41 -5.86
C SER A 6 -0.61 -9.20 -4.72
N THR A 7 -0.40 -9.93 -3.64
CA THR A 7 -1.14 -9.78 -2.38
C THR A 7 -0.16 -9.45 -1.28
N VAL A 8 -0.46 -8.39 -0.53
CA VAL A 8 0.36 -7.92 0.58
C VAL A 8 -0.45 -8.07 1.87
N PRO A 9 -0.01 -8.89 2.84
CA PRO A 9 -0.66 -8.93 4.13
C PRO A 9 -0.50 -7.58 4.83
N CYS A 10 -1.57 -7.08 5.40
CA CYS A 10 -1.59 -5.84 6.16
C CYS A 10 -2.39 -6.03 7.46
N ARG A 11 -2.20 -5.09 8.38
CA ARG A 11 -2.99 -5.03 9.61
C ARG A 11 -3.68 -3.68 9.67
N ASP A 12 -5.00 -3.69 9.83
CA ASP A 12 -5.79 -2.48 9.89
C ASP A 12 -5.55 -1.72 11.22
N ARG A 13 -6.11 -0.51 11.33
CA ARG A 13 -6.00 0.29 12.57
C ARG A 13 -6.68 -0.36 13.78
N SER A 14 -7.55 -1.35 13.56
CA SER A 14 -8.22 -2.13 14.60
C SER A 14 -7.44 -3.42 14.94
N SER A 15 -6.20 -3.54 14.48
CA SER A 15 -5.34 -4.73 14.64
C SER A 15 -5.88 -6.01 13.99
N ARG A 16 -6.80 -5.91 13.03
CA ARG A 16 -7.27 -7.06 12.28
C ARG A 16 -6.37 -7.31 11.09
N ASP A 17 -6.03 -8.57 10.89
CA ASP A 17 -5.29 -9.00 9.71
C ASP A 17 -6.19 -8.89 8.48
N SER A 18 -5.64 -8.33 7.42
CA SER A 18 -6.32 -8.08 6.14
C SER A 18 -5.31 -8.26 5.01
N GLU A 19 -5.83 -8.34 3.80
CA GLU A 19 -5.00 -8.42 2.60
C GLU A 19 -5.24 -7.20 1.71
N ILE A 20 -4.16 -6.70 1.12
CA ILE A 20 -4.19 -5.73 0.04
C ILE A 20 -3.86 -6.47 -1.24
N GLU A 21 -4.78 -6.48 -2.19
CA GLU A 21 -4.49 -7.00 -3.51
C GLU A 21 -4.16 -5.85 -4.47
N LEU A 22 -3.10 -6.06 -5.24
CA LEU A 22 -2.64 -5.15 -6.28
C LEU A 22 -2.68 -5.91 -7.60
N ALA A 23 -3.37 -5.36 -8.59
CA ALA A 23 -3.35 -5.91 -9.94
C ALA A 23 -3.02 -4.81 -10.95
N HIS A 24 -2.04 -5.07 -11.80
CA HIS A 24 -1.58 -4.14 -12.82
C HIS A 24 -2.22 -4.47 -14.16
N THR A 25 -2.84 -3.48 -14.77
CA THR A 25 -3.23 -3.50 -16.17
C THR A 25 -2.22 -2.68 -16.99
N GLU A 26 -2.47 -2.51 -18.28
CA GLU A 26 -1.62 -1.68 -19.14
C GLU A 26 -1.70 -0.18 -18.79
N HIS A 27 -2.83 0.28 -18.26
CA HIS A 27 -3.09 1.71 -18.07
C HIS A 27 -3.46 2.10 -16.62
N ALA A 28 -3.64 1.12 -15.74
CA ALA A 28 -4.15 1.35 -14.40
C ALA A 28 -3.68 0.27 -13.42
N VAL A 29 -3.74 0.62 -12.14
CA VAL A 29 -3.52 -0.28 -11.01
C VAL A 29 -4.84 -0.43 -10.26
N VAL A 30 -5.30 -1.67 -10.12
CA VAL A 30 -6.41 -2.02 -9.23
C VAL A 30 -5.84 -2.25 -7.85
N VAL A 31 -6.38 -1.56 -6.85
CA VAL A 31 -6.07 -1.73 -5.44
C VAL A 31 -7.33 -2.18 -4.74
N ARG A 32 -7.28 -3.35 -4.09
CA ARG A 32 -8.37 -3.87 -3.28
C ARG A 32 -7.92 -4.01 -1.84
N ILE A 33 -8.67 -3.42 -0.92
CA ILE A 33 -8.43 -3.51 0.52
C ILE A 33 -9.72 -4.03 1.14
N ALA A 34 -9.67 -5.25 1.69
CA ALA A 34 -10.87 -5.98 2.12
C ALA A 34 -11.93 -6.01 0.99
N ASP A 35 -13.08 -5.39 1.21
CA ASP A 35 -14.22 -5.38 0.29
C ASP A 35 -14.26 -4.13 -0.61
N VAL A 36 -13.29 -3.22 -0.46
CA VAL A 36 -13.23 -1.97 -1.23
C VAL A 36 -12.23 -2.13 -2.36
N GLU A 37 -12.71 -2.09 -3.60
CA GLU A 37 -11.89 -2.04 -4.81
C GLU A 37 -11.84 -0.62 -5.37
N ARG A 38 -10.63 -0.18 -5.76
CA ARG A 38 -10.43 1.08 -6.47
C ARG A 38 -9.49 0.89 -7.65
N LEU A 39 -9.89 1.47 -8.77
CA LEU A 39 -9.05 1.61 -9.96
C LEU A 39 -8.30 2.94 -9.87
N LEU A 40 -6.98 2.88 -9.97
CA LEU A 40 -6.09 4.04 -9.99
C LEU A 40 -5.42 4.15 -11.36
N ASP A 41 -5.40 5.34 -11.94
CA ASP A 41 -4.50 5.59 -13.07
C ASP A 41 -3.03 5.61 -12.59
N TRP A 42 -2.09 5.65 -13.54
CA TRP A 42 -0.65 5.64 -13.21
C TRP A 42 -0.20 6.83 -12.36
N SER A 43 -0.80 8.01 -12.54
CA SER A 43 -0.46 9.19 -11.74
C SER A 43 -0.95 9.03 -10.29
N GLN A 44 -2.19 8.57 -10.12
CA GLN A 44 -2.77 8.27 -8.81
C GLN A 44 -1.99 7.16 -8.09
N ALA A 45 -1.61 6.09 -8.81
CA ALA A 45 -0.81 5.02 -8.27
C ALA A 45 0.58 5.51 -7.82
N GLU A 46 1.22 6.38 -8.61
CA GLU A 46 2.51 6.97 -8.24
C GLU A 46 2.41 7.88 -7.01
N GLN A 47 1.38 8.73 -6.95
CA GLN A 47 1.14 9.57 -5.78
C GLN A 47 0.93 8.73 -4.52
N LEU A 48 0.14 7.66 -4.62
CA LEU A 48 -0.07 6.73 -3.52
C LEU A 48 1.24 6.06 -3.09
N HIS A 49 2.05 5.59 -4.04
CA HIS A 49 3.35 4.99 -3.76
C HIS A 49 4.27 5.94 -3.00
N ARG A 50 4.38 7.20 -3.45
CA ARG A 50 5.22 8.23 -2.78
C ARG A 50 4.70 8.54 -1.37
N ALA A 51 3.39 8.68 -1.19
CA ALA A 51 2.80 8.95 0.11
C ALA A 51 3.07 7.82 1.12
N LEU A 52 2.93 6.55 0.69
CA LEU A 52 3.23 5.39 1.51
C LEU A 52 4.72 5.30 1.86
N GLY A 53 5.61 5.52 0.89
CA GLY A 53 7.05 5.55 1.13
C GLY A 53 7.45 6.59 2.19
N GLY A 54 6.86 7.79 2.13
CA GLY A 54 7.07 8.83 3.14
C GLY A 54 6.62 8.41 4.55
N GLN A 55 5.46 7.76 4.68
CA GLN A 55 4.97 7.27 5.97
C GLN A 55 5.85 6.16 6.56
N ILE A 56 6.28 5.21 5.73
CA ILE A 56 7.18 4.12 6.15
C ILE A 56 8.51 4.69 6.63
N ALA A 57 9.11 5.63 5.88
CA ALA A 57 10.35 6.28 6.28
C ALA A 57 10.20 7.04 7.62
N GLY A 58 9.06 7.72 7.81
CA GLY A 58 8.71 8.37 9.07
C GLY A 58 8.63 7.40 10.24
N LEU A 59 7.92 6.28 10.08
CA LEU A 59 7.80 5.23 11.10
C LEU A 59 9.15 4.60 11.44
N GLN A 60 9.97 4.28 10.43
CA GLN A 60 11.32 3.74 10.63
C GLN A 60 12.23 4.73 11.37
N SER A 61 12.12 6.03 11.08
CA SER A 61 12.84 7.09 11.79
C SER A 61 12.41 7.18 13.26
N ALA A 62 11.10 7.20 13.52
CA ALA A 62 10.55 7.23 14.88
C ALA A 62 10.97 5.99 15.69
N ARG A 63 10.92 4.79 15.09
CA ARG A 63 11.39 3.56 15.72
C ARG A 63 12.87 3.62 16.07
N ARG A 64 13.73 4.12 15.17
CA ARG A 64 15.17 4.29 15.45
C ARG A 64 15.42 5.20 16.65
N LYS A 65 14.68 6.31 16.75
CA LYS A 65 14.76 7.23 17.90
C LYS A 65 14.31 6.56 19.20
N ALA A 66 13.22 5.80 19.18
CA ALA A 66 12.69 5.13 20.36
C ALA A 66 13.58 3.99 20.90
N VAL A 67 14.38 3.35 20.03
CA VAL A 67 15.34 2.30 20.44
C VAL A 67 16.65 2.90 20.97
N GLN A 68 16.97 4.14 20.61
CA GLN A 68 18.18 4.84 21.05
C GLN A 68 17.98 5.68 22.33
N ALA A 69 16.75 5.82 22.80
CA ALA A 69 16.38 6.46 24.06
C ALA A 69 16.30 5.42 25.19
#